data_AF-A0AAU8IVD3-F1
#
_entry.id   AF-A0AAU8IVD3-F1
#
_cell.length_a   1.000
_cell.length_b   1.000
_cell.length_c   1.000
_cell.angle_alpha   90.00
_cell.angle_beta   90.00
_cell.angle_gamma   90.00
#
_symmetry.space_group_name_H-M   'P 1'
#
loop_
_entity.id
_entity.type
_entity.pdbx_description
1 polymer ?
#
loop_
_entity_poly.entity_id
_entity_poly.type
_entity_poly.pdbx_seq_one_letter_code
_entity_poly.pdbx_strand_id
1 'polypeptide(L)'
;MSDSSGTAPVRENLTYEKFGVAIRELAQTIADDGYEPDIILSIARGGVFVAGGLGYALDVKNLNLVNVEFYTGVGETLEMPVMLAPVPNAIDFSNKKVLITDDVADTGKTLKLVYDFCLDTVAEVRSAVVYEKSHSLVKCEYVWKRTDDWINFPWSVEPPVVKRDGQVLDA
;
A
#
# COMPACT_ATOMS: atom_id res chain seq x y z
N MET A 1 39.26 14.14 19.43
CA MET A 1 38.85 13.57 18.13
C MET A 1 37.74 12.60 18.44
N SER A 2 36.48 13.04 18.30
CA SER A 2 35.31 12.22 18.61
C SER A 2 35.03 11.28 17.44
N ASP A 3 35.11 9.99 17.75
CA ASP A 3 34.79 8.88 16.86
C ASP A 3 33.27 8.86 16.60
N SER A 4 32.86 9.12 15.35
CA SER A 4 31.47 8.97 14.92
C SER A 4 31.33 7.71 14.08
N SER A 5 31.48 6.54 14.71
CA SER A 5 31.04 5.27 14.13
C SER A 5 29.52 5.16 14.26
N GLY A 6 28.80 6.00 13.51
CA GLY A 6 27.37 5.85 13.33
C GLY A 6 27.12 4.60 12.50
N THR A 7 26.70 3.50 13.13
CA THR A 7 26.15 2.35 12.43
C THR A 7 25.01 2.82 11.54
N ALA A 8 25.07 2.49 10.24
CA ALA A 8 24.00 2.81 9.31
C ALA A 8 22.65 2.32 9.88
N PRO A 9 21.57 3.10 9.72
CA PRO A 9 20.26 2.70 10.24
C PRO A 9 19.88 1.32 9.70
N VAL A 10 19.32 0.48 10.58
CA VAL A 10 18.88 -0.87 10.20
C VAL A 10 17.80 -0.73 9.13
N ARG A 11 17.94 -1.50 8.05
CA ARG A 11 16.99 -1.54 6.94
C ARG A 11 16.47 -2.95 6.75
N GLU A 12 15.17 -3.07 6.54
CA GLU A 12 14.53 -4.28 6.07
C GLU A 12 14.73 -4.40 4.56
N ASN A 13 15.26 -5.52 4.09
CA ASN A 13 15.45 -5.76 2.67
C ASN A 13 14.44 -6.80 2.17
N LEU A 14 13.54 -6.39 1.27
CA LEU A 14 12.59 -7.28 0.61
C LEU A 14 13.10 -7.61 -0.80
N THR A 15 13.38 -8.88 -1.07
CA THR A 15 13.70 -9.35 -2.43
C THR A 15 12.44 -9.81 -3.16
N TYR A 16 12.48 -9.97 -4.49
CA TYR A 16 11.35 -10.52 -5.24
C TYR A 16 10.96 -11.93 -4.78
N GLU A 17 11.93 -12.77 -4.43
CA GLU A 17 11.68 -14.12 -3.92
C GLU A 17 10.96 -14.06 -2.57
N LYS A 18 11.44 -13.21 -1.66
CA LYS A 18 10.81 -13.03 -0.34
C LYS A 18 9.42 -12.41 -0.46
N PHE A 19 9.24 -11.47 -1.40
CA PHE A 19 7.95 -10.90 -1.73
C PHE A 19 6.97 -11.97 -2.23
N GLY A 20 7.40 -12.88 -3.11
CA GLY A 20 6.56 -13.99 -3.58
C GLY A 20 6.06 -14.89 -2.45
N VAL A 21 6.92 -15.18 -1.46
CA VAL A 21 6.53 -15.89 -0.24
C VAL A 21 5.54 -15.07 0.59
N ALA A 22 5.85 -13.78 0.83
CA ALA A 22 5.02 -12.87 1.60
C ALA A 22 3.58 -12.78 1.06
N ILE A 23 3.43 -12.69 -0.26
CA ILE A 23 2.13 -12.66 -0.92
C ILE A 23 1.35 -13.96 -0.70
N ARG A 24 2.02 -15.12 -0.76
CA ARG A 24 1.35 -16.41 -0.53
C ARG A 24 0.89 -16.56 0.91
N GLU A 25 1.73 -16.18 1.87
CA GLU A 25 1.38 -16.20 3.30
C GLU A 25 0.25 -15.21 3.63
N LEU A 26 0.30 -14.01 3.04
CA LEU A 26 -0.74 -13.00 3.20
C LEU A 26 -2.07 -13.47 2.59
N ALA A 27 -2.05 -14.06 1.38
CA ALA A 27 -3.24 -14.63 0.76
C ALA A 27 -3.83 -15.79 1.59
N GLN A 28 -2.97 -16.65 2.16
CA GLN A 28 -3.43 -17.72 3.04
C GLN A 28 -4.11 -17.16 4.29
N THR A 29 -3.55 -16.11 4.89
CA THR A 29 -4.17 -15.43 6.05
C THR A 29 -5.57 -14.90 5.71
N ILE A 30 -5.74 -14.30 4.54
CA ILE A 30 -7.04 -13.80 4.06
C ILE A 30 -8.03 -14.95 3.86
N ALA A 31 -7.58 -16.05 3.24
CA ALA A 31 -8.42 -17.23 2.98
C ALA A 31 -8.83 -17.95 4.28
N ASP A 32 -7.91 -18.07 5.24
CA ASP A 32 -8.16 -18.70 6.54
C ASP A 32 -9.17 -17.91 7.38
N ASP A 33 -9.23 -16.59 7.20
CA ASP A 33 -10.23 -15.72 7.82
C ASP A 33 -11.61 -15.79 7.13
N GLY A 34 -11.73 -16.53 6.02
CA GLY A 34 -12.98 -16.70 5.27
C GLY A 34 -13.40 -15.44 4.50
N TYR A 35 -12.49 -14.49 4.30
CA TYR A 35 -12.77 -13.28 3.53
C TYR A 35 -12.52 -13.53 2.04
N GLU A 36 -13.60 -13.50 1.26
CA GLU A 36 -13.59 -13.70 -0.19
C GLU A 36 -13.87 -12.37 -0.90
N PRO A 37 -12.85 -11.57 -1.26
CA PRO A 37 -13.07 -10.28 -1.91
C PRO A 37 -13.56 -10.44 -3.35
N ASP A 38 -14.56 -9.66 -3.74
CA ASP A 38 -15.01 -9.54 -5.13
C ASP A 38 -14.04 -8.71 -5.97
N ILE A 39 -13.40 -7.72 -5.32
CA ILE A 39 -12.57 -6.69 -5.95
C ILE A 39 -11.32 -6.46 -5.09
N ILE A 40 -10.18 -6.31 -5.75
CA ILE A 40 -8.99 -5.73 -5.12
C ILE A 40 -8.84 -4.28 -5.63
N LEU A 41 -8.82 -3.33 -4.70
CA LEU A 41 -8.61 -1.92 -4.96
C LEU A 41 -7.18 -1.54 -4.57
N SER A 42 -6.31 -1.51 -5.57
CA SER A 42 -4.88 -1.24 -5.41
C SER A 42 -4.59 0.24 -5.31
N ILE A 43 -3.79 0.61 -4.32
CA ILE A 43 -3.18 1.94 -4.26
C ILE A 43 -1.90 1.92 -5.09
N ALA A 44 -1.86 2.72 -6.15
CA ALA A 44 -0.67 2.84 -6.98
C ALA A 44 0.37 3.76 -6.32
N ARG A 45 1.68 3.50 -6.47
CA ARG A 45 2.30 2.48 -7.33
C ARG A 45 2.63 1.17 -6.60
N GLY A 46 3.01 1.25 -5.33
CA GLY A 46 3.50 0.12 -4.54
C GLY A 46 2.50 -1.03 -4.42
N GLY A 47 1.24 -0.72 -4.11
CA GLY A 47 0.17 -1.69 -4.03
C GLY A 47 -0.10 -2.51 -5.29
N VAL A 48 0.35 -2.07 -6.49
CA VAL A 48 0.11 -2.80 -7.75
C VAL A 48 0.76 -4.18 -7.73
N PHE A 49 1.96 -4.29 -7.14
CA PHE A 49 2.64 -5.57 -6.99
C PHE A 49 1.85 -6.49 -6.06
N VAL A 50 1.35 -5.94 -4.95
CA VAL A 50 0.56 -6.67 -3.95
C VAL A 50 -0.76 -7.15 -4.53
N ALA A 51 -1.49 -6.27 -5.22
CA ALA A 51 -2.75 -6.57 -5.87
C ALA A 51 -2.61 -7.65 -6.94
N GLY A 52 -1.57 -7.57 -7.78
CA GLY A 52 -1.30 -8.58 -8.80
C GLY A 52 -1.01 -9.95 -8.18
N GLY A 53 -0.19 -9.99 -7.13
CA GLY A 53 0.12 -11.21 -6.40
C GLY A 53 -1.10 -11.84 -5.71
N LEU A 54 -1.85 -11.03 -4.96
CA LEU A 54 -3.05 -11.48 -4.26
C LEU A 54 -4.19 -11.85 -5.22
N GLY A 55 -4.35 -11.14 -6.33
CA GLY A 55 -5.36 -11.46 -7.34
C GLY A 55 -5.22 -12.88 -7.89
N TYR A 56 -3.99 -13.30 -8.20
CA TYR A 56 -3.73 -14.70 -8.60
C TYR A 56 -3.86 -15.68 -7.44
N ALA A 57 -3.44 -15.30 -6.24
CA ALA A 57 -3.47 -16.20 -5.09
C ALA A 57 -4.88 -16.47 -4.56
N LEU A 58 -5.78 -15.49 -4.68
CA LEU A 58 -7.17 -15.51 -4.21
C LEU A 58 -8.19 -15.75 -5.35
N ASP A 59 -7.74 -15.94 -6.59
CA ASP A 59 -8.58 -16.03 -7.81
C ASP A 59 -9.51 -14.81 -8.04
N VAL A 60 -9.02 -13.61 -7.71
CA VAL A 60 -9.74 -12.35 -7.93
C VAL A 60 -9.25 -11.68 -9.20
N LYS A 61 -10.10 -11.70 -10.23
CA LYS A 61 -9.80 -11.11 -11.55
C LYS A 61 -10.06 -9.60 -11.63
N ASN A 62 -10.92 -9.08 -10.75
CA ASN A 62 -11.33 -7.68 -10.79
C ASN A 62 -10.37 -6.82 -9.95
N LEU A 63 -9.30 -6.35 -10.60
CA LEU A 63 -8.32 -5.45 -10.00
C LEU A 63 -8.58 -4.02 -10.48
N ASN A 64 -8.81 -3.10 -9.53
CA ASN A 64 -8.93 -1.67 -9.79
C ASN A 64 -7.75 -0.93 -9.19
N LEU A 65 -7.33 0.18 -9.80
CA LEU A 65 -6.20 0.97 -9.33
C LEU A 65 -6.68 2.40 -9.03
N VAL A 66 -6.18 2.96 -7.93
CA VAL A 66 -6.30 4.38 -7.59
C VAL A 66 -4.91 4.99 -7.46
N ASN A 67 -4.73 6.18 -8.04
CA ASN A 67 -3.54 6.97 -7.85
C ASN A 67 -3.79 7.95 -6.71
N VAL A 68 -2.92 7.94 -5.69
CA VAL A 68 -3.01 8.86 -4.56
C VAL A 68 -1.74 9.70 -4.51
N GLU A 69 -1.89 11.01 -4.40
CA GLU A 69 -0.78 11.95 -4.20
C GLU A 69 -1.01 12.79 -2.95
N PHE A 70 0.07 13.17 -2.29
CA PHE A 70 0.03 14.16 -1.22
C PHE A 70 0.15 15.55 -1.83
N TYR A 71 -0.93 16.32 -1.80
CA TYR A 71 -0.97 17.65 -2.38
C TYR A 71 -0.54 18.70 -1.35
N THR A 72 0.32 19.62 -1.75
CA THR A 72 0.60 20.86 -0.99
C THR A 72 -0.01 22.04 -1.74
N GLY A 73 -1.06 22.64 -1.20
CA GLY A 73 -1.70 23.82 -1.80
C GLY A 73 -0.77 25.03 -1.83
N VAL A 74 -0.99 25.92 -2.80
CA VAL A 74 -0.30 27.23 -2.86
C VAL A 74 -0.81 28.08 -1.70
N GLY A 75 0.04 28.30 -0.70
CA GLY A 75 -0.19 29.30 0.36
C GLY A 75 -0.17 28.77 1.78
N GLU A 76 -0.59 27.52 2.03
CA GLU A 76 -0.52 26.88 3.37
C GLU A 76 -0.44 25.35 3.24
N THR A 77 0.39 24.74 4.10
CA THR A 77 0.59 23.29 4.19
C THR A 77 -0.62 22.62 4.83
N LEU A 78 -1.44 21.97 4.00
CA LEU A 78 -2.26 20.85 4.47
C LEU A 78 -1.90 19.62 3.64
N GLU A 79 -1.16 18.70 4.27
CA GLU A 79 -0.64 17.41 3.76
C GLU A 79 -1.74 16.35 3.57
N MET A 80 -2.83 16.70 2.90
CA MET A 80 -3.93 15.75 2.72
C MET A 80 -3.71 14.95 1.43
N PRO A 81 -3.84 13.62 1.48
CA PRO A 81 -3.81 12.81 0.28
C PRO A 81 -5.05 13.10 -0.59
N VAL A 82 -4.88 13.05 -1.91
CA VAL A 82 -5.95 13.19 -2.89
C VAL A 82 -5.91 12.04 -3.89
N MET A 83 -7.08 11.52 -4.25
CA MET A 83 -7.18 10.58 -5.37
C MET A 83 -7.15 11.34 -6.69
N LEU A 84 -6.27 10.94 -7.59
CA LEU A 84 -6.17 11.52 -8.93
C LEU A 84 -7.10 10.84 -9.92
N ALA A 85 -7.57 11.63 -10.88
CA ALA A 85 -8.38 11.12 -11.98
C ALA A 85 -7.60 10.12 -12.87
N PRO A 86 -8.28 9.09 -13.42
CA PRO A 86 -9.68 8.75 -13.20
C PRO A 86 -9.88 8.08 -11.84
N VAL A 87 -10.74 8.68 -11.01
CA VAL A 87 -11.16 8.07 -9.73
C VAL A 87 -12.31 7.12 -10.06
N PRO A 88 -12.27 5.86 -9.63
CA PRO A 88 -13.40 4.95 -9.75
C PRO A 88 -14.67 5.57 -9.15
N ASN A 89 -15.83 5.24 -9.68
CA ASN A 89 -17.07 5.62 -9.01
C ASN A 89 -17.34 4.59 -7.91
N ALA A 90 -17.44 5.02 -6.65
CA ALA A 90 -17.70 4.11 -5.53
C ALA A 90 -18.97 3.26 -5.74
N ILE A 91 -19.95 3.81 -6.46
CA ILE A 91 -21.20 3.13 -6.81
C ILE A 91 -20.95 1.83 -7.61
N ASP A 92 -19.88 1.78 -8.40
CA ASP A 92 -19.50 0.58 -9.17
C ASP A 92 -19.07 -0.59 -8.25
N PHE A 93 -18.81 -0.30 -6.98
CA PHE A 93 -18.45 -1.28 -5.95
C PHE A 93 -19.61 -1.59 -4.98
N SER A 94 -20.82 -1.11 -5.27
CA SER A 94 -21.99 -1.32 -4.40
C SER A 94 -22.24 -2.81 -4.16
N ASN A 95 -22.47 -3.18 -2.90
CA ASN A 95 -22.68 -4.56 -2.45
C ASN A 95 -21.50 -5.53 -2.70
N LYS A 96 -20.29 -5.03 -2.98
CA LYS A 96 -19.09 -5.85 -3.17
C LYS A 96 -18.22 -5.89 -1.93
N LYS A 97 -17.50 -7.00 -1.73
CA LYS A 97 -16.39 -7.09 -0.78
C LYS A 97 -15.12 -6.55 -1.44
N VAL A 98 -14.55 -5.49 -0.89
CA VAL A 98 -13.38 -4.79 -1.44
C VAL A 98 -12.16 -4.99 -0.54
N LEU A 99 -11.10 -5.57 -1.10
CA LEU A 99 -9.79 -5.62 -0.47
C LEU A 99 -8.91 -4.47 -0.97
N ILE A 100 -8.61 -3.50 -0.12
CA ILE A 100 -7.65 -2.43 -0.42
C ILE A 100 -6.23 -3.00 -0.23
N THR A 101 -5.33 -2.73 -1.18
CA THR A 101 -3.95 -3.22 -1.10
C THR A 101 -2.93 -2.11 -1.30
N ASP A 102 -1.90 -2.11 -0.45
CA ASP A 102 -0.71 -1.27 -0.58
C ASP A 102 0.55 -2.06 -0.17
N ASP A 103 1.75 -1.60 -0.53
CA ASP A 103 2.98 -2.28 -0.09
C ASP A 103 3.35 -1.98 1.37
N VAL A 104 3.13 -0.75 1.83
CA VAL A 104 3.34 -0.36 3.23
C VAL A 104 2.28 0.59 3.77
N ALA A 105 1.75 0.26 4.95
CA ALA A 105 1.02 1.22 5.78
C ALA A 105 2.02 2.02 6.64
N ASP A 106 2.48 3.15 6.14
CA ASP A 106 3.43 4.03 6.85
C ASP A 106 2.72 4.98 7.82
N THR A 107 2.37 6.18 7.38
CA THR A 107 1.49 7.07 8.18
C THR A 107 0.03 6.58 8.18
N GLY A 108 -0.35 5.77 7.20
CA GLY A 108 -1.72 5.29 7.01
C GLY A 108 -2.68 6.31 6.39
N LYS A 109 -2.25 7.55 6.11
CA LYS A 109 -3.11 8.60 5.54
C LYS A 109 -3.71 8.20 4.17
N THR A 110 -2.89 7.62 3.30
CA THR A 110 -3.32 7.14 1.97
C THR A 110 -4.34 6.01 2.06
N LEU A 111 -4.06 4.98 2.87
CA LEU A 111 -5.00 3.89 3.13
C LEU A 111 -6.32 4.40 3.71
N LYS A 112 -6.25 5.35 4.67
CA LYS A 112 -7.44 5.95 5.27
C LYS A 112 -8.33 6.62 4.22
N LEU A 113 -7.75 7.41 3.31
CA LEU A 113 -8.50 8.07 2.25
C LEU A 113 -9.28 7.06 1.39
N VAL A 114 -8.61 5.98 0.97
CA VAL A 114 -9.23 4.96 0.10
C VAL A 114 -10.25 4.12 0.88
N TYR A 115 -9.98 3.83 2.15
CA TYR A 115 -10.91 3.15 3.03
C TYR A 115 -12.19 3.96 3.24
N ASP A 116 -12.06 5.25 3.60
CA ASP A 116 -13.19 6.16 3.80
C ASP A 116 -14.00 6.32 2.51
N PHE A 117 -13.36 6.30 1.33
CA PHE A 117 -14.04 6.32 0.04
C PHE A 117 -14.93 5.10 -0.19
N CYS A 118 -14.56 3.93 0.33
CA CYS A 118 -15.35 2.70 0.18
C CYS A 118 -16.43 2.52 1.27
N LEU A 119 -16.16 2.98 2.49
CA LEU A 119 -16.85 2.58 3.73
C LEU A 119 -18.38 2.59 3.66
N ASP A 120 -18.97 3.64 3.06
CA ASP A 120 -20.42 3.84 3.06
C ASP A 120 -21.14 3.18 1.86
N THR A 121 -20.39 2.65 0.88
CA THR A 121 -20.97 2.18 -0.39
C THR A 121 -20.84 0.67 -0.60
N VAL A 122 -19.76 0.07 -0.12
CA VAL A 122 -19.46 -1.34 -0.36
C VAL A 122 -20.11 -2.26 0.67
N ALA A 123 -20.20 -3.56 0.42
CA ALA A 123 -20.74 -4.51 1.40
C ALA A 123 -19.79 -4.71 2.59
N GLU A 124 -18.48 -4.75 2.31
CA GLU A 124 -17.43 -4.91 3.30
C GLU A 124 -16.12 -4.41 2.70
N VAL A 125 -15.35 -3.62 3.45
CA VAL A 125 -14.00 -3.18 3.05
C VAL A 125 -12.99 -3.65 4.07
N ARG A 126 -11.88 -4.22 3.60
CA ARG A 126 -10.72 -4.59 4.42
C ARG A 126 -9.44 -4.18 3.70
N SER A 127 -8.33 -4.19 4.40
CA SER A 127 -7.02 -3.76 3.91
C SER A 127 -5.94 -4.81 4.13
N ALA A 128 -5.09 -4.99 3.13
CA ALA A 128 -3.94 -5.89 3.16
C ALA A 128 -2.66 -5.17 2.75
N VAL A 129 -1.62 -5.27 3.59
CA VAL A 129 -0.30 -4.70 3.31
C VAL A 129 0.82 -5.69 3.58
N VAL A 130 1.94 -5.54 2.86
CA VAL A 130 3.14 -6.33 3.14
C VAL A 130 3.76 -5.88 4.45
N TYR A 131 3.87 -4.57 4.65
CA TYR A 131 4.42 -3.99 5.86
C TYR A 131 3.48 -3.00 6.54
N GLU A 132 3.48 -2.98 7.87
CA GLU A 132 2.79 -1.96 8.67
C GLU A 132 3.73 -1.36 9.71
N LYS A 133 3.72 -0.03 9.80
CA LYS A 133 4.45 0.74 10.81
C LYS A 133 3.65 0.87 12.09
N SER A 134 4.33 0.91 13.24
CA SER A 134 3.66 1.04 14.55
C SER A 134 2.84 2.33 14.64
N HIS A 135 3.33 3.41 14.03
CA HIS A 135 2.70 4.73 13.96
C HIS A 135 1.62 4.89 12.88
N SER A 136 1.32 3.86 12.08
CA SER A 136 0.24 3.94 11.10
C SER A 136 -1.10 4.23 11.77
N LEU A 137 -1.82 5.22 11.24
CA LEU A 137 -3.17 5.62 11.68
C LEU A 137 -4.24 4.56 11.39
N VAL A 138 -4.01 3.73 10.37
CA VAL A 138 -4.90 2.63 9.98
C VAL A 138 -4.25 1.34 10.43
N LYS A 139 -5.02 0.50 11.13
CA LYS A 139 -4.62 -0.87 11.45
C LYS A 139 -5.24 -1.79 10.43
N CYS A 140 -4.40 -2.38 9.59
CA CYS A 140 -4.87 -3.21 8.51
C CYS A 140 -5.30 -4.58 9.04
N GLU A 141 -6.34 -5.14 8.46
CA GLU A 141 -6.84 -6.48 8.80
C GLU A 141 -5.80 -7.54 8.49
N TYR A 142 -5.06 -7.38 7.38
CA TYR A 142 -4.04 -8.33 6.96
C TYR A 142 -2.69 -7.64 6.80
N VAL A 143 -1.71 -8.10 7.57
CA VAL A 143 -0.35 -7.56 7.57
C VAL A 143 0.62 -8.73 7.54
N TRP A 144 1.49 -8.78 6.54
CA TRP A 144 2.51 -9.83 6.49
C TRP A 144 3.59 -9.63 7.57
N LYS A 145 4.13 -8.41 7.71
CA LYS A 145 5.12 -8.10 8.74
C LYS A 145 4.97 -6.69 9.32
N ARG A 146 5.14 -6.56 10.63
CA ARG A 146 5.25 -5.26 11.32
C ARG A 146 6.71 -4.92 11.56
N THR A 147 7.12 -3.69 11.25
CA THR A 147 8.50 -3.20 11.47
C THR A 147 8.56 -1.68 11.39
N ASP A 148 9.35 -1.04 12.23
CA ASP A 148 9.58 0.41 12.14
C ASP A 148 10.81 0.75 11.28
N ASP A 149 11.64 -0.24 10.93
CA ASP A 149 12.84 -0.07 10.09
C ASP A 149 12.50 0.35 8.66
N TRP A 150 13.35 1.17 8.03
CA TRP A 150 13.19 1.52 6.62
C TRP A 150 13.17 0.27 5.73
N ILE A 151 12.25 0.19 4.77
CA ILE A 151 12.08 -0.98 3.90
C ILE A 151 12.64 -0.67 2.51
N ASN A 152 13.63 -1.45 2.08
CA ASN A 152 14.08 -1.47 0.71
C ASN A 152 13.18 -2.42 -0.10
N PHE A 153 12.28 -1.86 -0.89
CA PHE A 153 11.45 -2.63 -1.82
C PHE A 153 12.19 -2.88 -3.14
N PRO A 154 12.04 -4.06 -3.76
CA PRO A 154 12.82 -4.43 -4.95
C PRO A 154 12.42 -3.63 -6.20
N TRP A 155 11.29 -2.90 -6.16
CA TRP A 155 10.82 -2.03 -7.24
C TRP A 155 11.14 -0.54 -7.06
N SER A 156 11.63 -0.12 -5.89
CA SER A 156 11.93 1.30 -5.61
C SER A 156 13.29 1.57 -4.99
N VAL A 157 14.08 0.54 -4.69
CA VAL A 157 15.42 0.71 -4.08
C VAL A 157 16.44 1.39 -4.99
N GLU A 158 16.28 1.27 -6.31
CA GLU A 158 17.15 1.91 -7.31
C GLU A 158 16.58 3.28 -7.73
N PRO A 159 17.45 4.26 -8.04
CA PRO A 159 17.00 5.57 -8.49
C PRO A 159 16.28 5.48 -9.85
N PRO A 160 15.28 6.34 -10.12
CA PRO A 160 14.62 6.38 -11.41
C PRO A 160 15.63 6.66 -12.55
N VAL A 161 15.50 5.91 -13.65
CA VAL A 161 16.36 6.08 -14.83
C VAL A 161 16.14 7.42 -15.53
N VAL A 162 14.90 7.94 -15.48
CA VAL A 162 14.56 9.26 -16.02
C VAL A 162 14.77 10.31 -14.93
N LYS A 163 15.68 11.25 -15.21
CA LYS A 163 15.88 12.44 -14.39
C LYS A 163 14.85 13.50 -14.76
N ARG A 164 14.18 14.07 -13.75
CA ARG A 164 13.21 15.17 -13.93
C ARG A 164 13.53 16.30 -12.97
N ASP A 165 13.26 17.54 -13.39
CA ASP A 165 13.33 18.69 -12.48
C ASP A 165 12.25 18.56 -11.40
N GLY A 166 12.61 18.76 -10.13
CA GLY A 166 11.71 18.58 -8.99
C GLY A 166 11.44 17.12 -8.59
N GLN A 167 12.25 16.16 -9.08
CA GLN A 167 12.11 14.76 -8.71
C GLN A 167 12.39 14.52 -7.23
N VAL A 168 11.38 14.04 -6.51
CA VAL A 168 11.53 13.49 -5.16
C VAL A 168 12.03 12.06 -5.30
N LEU A 169 13.12 11.72 -4.60
CA LEU A 169 13.63 10.36 -4.51
C LEU A 169 12.96 9.68 -3.32
N ASP A 170 12.15 8.66 -3.59
CA ASP A 170 11.56 7.80 -2.56
C ASP A 170 12.64 6.78 -2.11
N ALA A 171 13.62 7.19 -1.30
CA ALA A 171 14.74 6.32 -0.86
C ALA A 171 15.20 6.56 0.58
#